data_AF-A0A2A5BWW4-F1
#
_entry.id   AF-A0A2A5BWW4-F1
#
_cell.length_a   1.000
_cell.length_b   1.000
_cell.length_c   1.000
_cell.angle_alpha   90.00
_cell.angle_beta   90.00
_cell.angle_gamma   90.00
#
_symmetry.space_group_name_H-M   'P 1'
#
loop_
_entity.id
_entity.type
_entity.pdbx_description
1 polymer ?
#
loop_
_entity_poly.entity_id
_entity_poly.type
_entity_poly.pdbx_seq_one_letter_code
_entity_poly.pdbx_strand_id
1 'polypeptide(L)' 'MNRKKKVHAIFKKKLKKAKARMHPSNKPKYISKAERAKLELEGGVATDDIEKGEV' A
#
# COMPACT_ATOMS: atom_id res chain seq x y z
N MET A 1 -32.03 5.86 -6.27
CA MET A 1 -31.35 4.90 -5.35
C MET A 1 -32.12 4.83 -4.05
N ASN A 2 -32.71 3.67 -3.71
CA ASN A 2 -33.37 3.49 -2.42
C ASN A 2 -32.40 3.77 -1.26
N ARG A 3 -32.85 4.51 -0.24
CA ARG A 3 -32.04 4.89 0.94
C ARG A 3 -31.37 3.68 1.59
N LYS A 4 -32.07 2.54 1.69
CA LYS A 4 -31.54 1.26 2.16
C LYS A 4 -30.31 0.80 1.35
N LYS A 5 -30.37 0.83 0.02
CA LYS A 5 -29.25 0.45 -0.86
C LYS A 5 -28.03 1.37 -0.65
N LYS A 6 -28.26 2.67 -0.47
CA LYS A 6 -27.19 3.65 -0.22
C LYS A 6 -26.45 3.36 1.10
N VAL A 7 -27.18 3.10 2.18
CA VAL A 7 -26.59 2.76 3.49
C VAL A 7 -25.76 1.48 3.40
N HIS A 8 -26.29 0.43 2.78
CA HIS A 8 -25.55 -0.83 2.61
C HIS A 8 -24.26 -0.67 1.78
N ALA A 9 -24.30 0.14 0.71
CA ALA A 9 -23.12 0.41 -0.10
C ALA A 9 -22.03 1.13 0.71
N ILE A 10 -22.39 2.14 1.51
CA ILE A 10 -21.45 2.87 2.37
C ILE A 10 -20.84 1.92 3.42
N PHE A 11 -21.66 1.09 4.06
CA PHE A 11 -21.21 0.13 5.06
C PHE A 11 -20.22 -0.88 4.46
N LYS A 12 -20.54 -1.48 3.31
CA LYS A 12 -19.64 -2.41 2.61
C LYS A 12 -18.30 -1.77 2.26
N LYS A 13 -18.30 -0.50 1.80
CA LYS A 13 -17.06 0.24 1.50
C LYS A 13 -16.19 0.43 2.73
N LYS A 14 -16.79 0.82 3.86
CA LYS A 14 -16.08 0.97 5.15
C LYS A 14 -15.53 -0.36 5.64
N LEU A 15 -16.32 -1.43 5.57
CA LEU A 15 -15.90 -2.77 5.98
C LEU A 15 -14.72 -3.28 5.14
N LYS A 16 -14.76 -3.10 3.81
CA LYS A 16 -13.66 -3.48 2.91
C LYS A 16 -12.38 -2.73 3.26
N LYS A 17 -12.47 -1.43 3.56
CA LYS A 17 -11.32 -0.61 3.98
C LYS A 17 -10.74 -1.09 5.32
N ALA A 18 -11.58 -1.42 6.30
CA ALA A 18 -11.11 -1.94 7.59
C ALA A 18 -10.39 -3.28 7.44
N LYS A 19 -10.98 -4.24 6.70
CA LYS A 19 -10.36 -5.55 6.42
C LYS A 19 -9.03 -5.44 5.70
N ALA A 20 -8.92 -4.54 4.71
CA ALA A 20 -7.67 -4.33 3.98
C ALA A 20 -6.55 -3.77 4.87
N ARG A 21 -6.88 -2.99 5.90
CA ARG A 21 -5.91 -2.47 6.87
C ARG A 21 -5.43 -3.53 7.86
N MET A 22 -6.28 -4.49 8.22
CA MET A 22 -5.93 -5.58 9.13
C MET A 22 -5.06 -6.66 8.48
N HIS A 23 -5.13 -6.81 7.15
CA HIS A 23 -4.37 -7.81 6.40
C HIS A 23 -3.48 -7.16 5.34
N PRO A 24 -2.43 -6.41 5.73
CA PRO A 24 -1.43 -5.97 4.79
C PRO A 24 -0.69 -7.19 4.23
N SER A 25 -0.43 -7.19 2.92
CA SER A 25 0.46 -8.19 2.33
C SER A 25 1.90 -7.70 2.46
N ASN A 26 2.74 -8.46 3.13
CA ASN A 26 4.18 -8.17 3.27
C ASN A 26 4.98 -8.44 2.00
N LYS A 27 4.33 -8.89 0.91
CA LYS A 27 5.01 -9.20 -0.34
C LYS A 27 5.20 -7.91 -1.14
N PRO A 28 6.43 -7.60 -1.58
CA PRO A 28 6.63 -6.48 -2.49
C PRO A 28 5.82 -6.74 -3.75
N LYS A 29 5.14 -5.71 -4.24
CA LYS A 29 4.37 -5.80 -5.49
C LYS A 29 5.32 -6.19 -6.61
N TYR A 30 4.94 -7.17 -7.43
CA TYR A 30 5.74 -7.51 -8.61
C TYR A 30 5.73 -6.32 -9.56
N ILE A 31 6.92 -5.88 -9.94
CA ILE A 31 7.19 -4.75 -10.82
C ILE A 31 8.06 -5.29 -11.97
N SER A 32 7.83 -4.82 -13.18
CA SER A 32 8.58 -5.29 -14.36
C SER A 32 10.07 -4.94 -14.26
N LYS A 33 10.94 -5.65 -14.99
CA LYS A 33 12.40 -5.39 -14.97
C LYS A 33 12.74 -3.93 -15.33
N ALA A 34 12.03 -3.34 -16.29
CA ALA A 34 12.23 -1.96 -16.71
C ALA A 34 11.83 -0.95 -15.63
N GLU A 35 10.72 -1.19 -14.93
CA GLU A 35 10.27 -0.31 -13.85
C GLU A 35 11.14 -0.46 -12.60
N ARG A 36 11.69 -1.65 -12.32
CA ARG A 36 12.65 -1.84 -11.23
C ARG A 36 13.95 -1.06 -11.49
N ALA A 37 14.49 -1.12 -12.71
CA ALA A 37 15.68 -0.34 -13.08
C ALA A 37 15.43 1.18 -12.99
N LYS A 38 14.23 1.63 -13.38
CA LYS A 38 13.84 3.04 -13.23
C LYS A 38 13.72 3.46 -11.75
N LEU A 39 13.16 2.60 -10.91
CA LEU A 39 13.04 2.83 -9.47
C LEU A 39 14.37 2.72 -8.72
N GLU A 40 15.33 1.93 -9.18
CA GLU A 40 16.69 1.89 -8.60
C GLU A 40 17.47 3.17 -8.93
N LEU A 41 17.28 3.72 -10.13
CA LEU A 41 17.90 4.98 -10.56
C LEU A 41 17.28 6.20 -9.85
N GLU A 42 15.97 6.16 -9.56
CA GLU A 42 15.27 7.21 -8.81
C GLU A 42 15.31 7.01 -7.27
N GLY A 43 15.51 5.79 -6.78
CA GLY A 43 15.34 5.38 -5.37
C GLY A 43 16.63 5.31 -4.54
N GLY A 44 17.80 5.56 -5.11
CA GLY A 44 19.09 5.61 -4.40
C GLY A 44 19.27 6.76 -3.40
N VAL A 45 18.19 7.39 -2.93
CA VAL A 45 18.20 8.54 -2.00
C VAL A 45 17.48 8.23 -0.66
N ALA A 46 16.86 7.06 -0.50
CA ALA A 46 16.01 6.77 0.68
C ALA A 46 16.45 5.58 1.55
N THR A 47 17.63 5.00 1.30
CA THR A 47 18.16 3.86 2.09
C THR A 47 19.31 4.20 3.04
N ASP A 48 19.73 5.47 3.13
CA ASP A 48 20.82 5.88 4.03
C ASP A 48 20.36 6.20 5.47
N ASP A 49 19.06 6.22 5.75
CA ASP A 49 18.50 6.62 7.06
C ASP A 49 18.35 5.47 8.08
N ILE A 50 18.66 4.21 7.72
CA ILE A 50 18.50 3.06 8.64
C ILE A 50 19.83 2.66 9.32
N GLU A 51 21.00 3.09 8.82
CA GLU A 51 22.31 2.66 9.39
C GLU A 51 22.90 3.59 10.46
N LYS A 52 22.31 4.76 10.76
CA LYS A 52 22.81 5.68 11.82
C LYS A 52 22.10 5.53 13.17
N GLY A 53 21.87 4.28 13.60
CA GLY A 53 21.11 3.97 14.82
C GLY A 53 21.75 2.95 15.76
N GLU A 54 23.04 2.64 15.59
CA GLU A 54 23.76 1.72 16.48
C GLU A 54 25.15 2.27 16.83
N VAL A 55 25.21 3.06 17.91
CA VAL A 55 26.38 3.27 18.79
C VAL A 55 25.87 3.46 20.21
#